data_AF-A0A318JHT3-F1
#
_entry.id   AF-A0A318JHT3-F1
#
_cell.length_a   1.000
_cell.length_b   1.000
_cell.length_c   1.000
_cell.angle_alpha   90.00
_cell.angle_beta   90.00
_cell.angle_gamma   90.00
#
_symmetry.space_group_name_H-M   'P 1'
#
loop_
_entity.id
_entity.type
_entity.pdbx_description
1 polymer ?
#
loop_
_entity_poly.entity_id
_entity_poly.type
_entity_poly.pdbx_seq_one_letter_code
_entity_poly.pdbx_strand_id
1 'polypeptide(L)'
;MTPPSLLQGMTTAQLQQALVDAQAALVQLQMGSKGESFAYAQGDGSKSVTYTRTSLPQLTMLIRQLQQALGMIPQARRPIRVRF
;
A
#
# COMPACT_ATOMS: atom_id res chain seq x y z
N MET A 1 10.97 12.23 15.88
CA MET A 1 9.82 11.31 15.87
C MET A 1 9.50 10.98 14.42
N THR A 2 9.89 9.81 13.93
CA THR A 2 9.41 9.32 12.62
C THR A 2 7.91 9.02 12.76
N PRO A 3 7.04 9.47 11.86
CA PRO A 3 5.62 9.14 11.93
C PRO A 3 5.46 7.62 11.99
N PRO A 4 4.49 7.07 12.76
CA PRO A 4 4.19 5.64 12.71
C PRO A 4 3.82 5.33 11.26
N SER A 5 4.65 4.54 10.58
CA SER A 5 4.31 4.07 9.25
C SER A 5 2.97 3.37 9.39
N LEU A 6 1.98 3.64 8.53
CA LEU A 6 0.66 2.99 8.57
C LEU A 6 0.75 1.44 8.55
N LEU A 7 1.92 0.93 8.16
CA LEU A 7 2.31 -0.46 8.03
C LEU A 7 2.99 -1.04 9.29
N GLN A 8 3.42 -0.19 10.23
CA GLN A 8 4.12 -0.55 11.48
C GLN A 8 3.09 -1.08 12.50
N GLY A 9 2.67 -2.32 12.30
CA GLY A 9 1.65 -2.99 13.11
C GLY A 9 0.86 -4.06 12.36
N MET A 10 0.94 -4.09 11.03
CA MET A 10 0.37 -5.17 10.22
C MET A 10 1.27 -6.40 10.22
N THR A 11 0.68 -7.57 10.36
CA THR A 11 1.41 -8.83 10.15
C THR A 11 1.76 -9.01 8.67
N THR A 12 2.78 -9.80 8.37
CA THR A 12 3.15 -10.14 6.99
C THR A 12 1.97 -10.71 6.19
N ALA A 13 1.12 -11.52 6.84
CA ALA A 13 -0.10 -12.05 6.24
C ALA A 13 -1.11 -10.94 5.88
N GLN A 14 -1.31 -9.96 6.76
CA GLN A 14 -2.18 -8.81 6.48
C GLN A 14 -1.63 -7.93 5.35
N LEU A 15 -0.31 -7.75 5.29
CA LEU A 15 0.35 -7.01 4.19
C LEU A 15 0.20 -7.73 2.85
N GLN A 16 0.31 -9.06 2.83
CA GLN A 16 0.07 -9.86 1.62
C GLN A 16 -1.39 -9.78 1.17
N GLN A 17 -2.33 -9.89 2.11
CA GLN A 17 -3.76 -9.76 1.81
C GLN A 17 -4.07 -8.38 1.23
N ALA A 18 -3.62 -7.31 1.89
CA ALA A 18 -3.79 -5.94 1.40
C ALA A 18 -3.16 -5.71 0.01
N LEU A 19 -2.06 -6.39 -0.31
CA LEU A 19 -1.44 -6.33 -1.63
C LEU A 19 -2.32 -6.99 -2.69
N VAL A 20 -2.85 -8.18 -2.41
CA VAL A 20 -3.76 -8.90 -3.33
C VAL A 20 -5.00 -8.06 -3.60
N ASP A 21 -5.59 -7.51 -2.54
CA ASP A 21 -6.81 -6.71 -2.66
C ASP A 21 -6.55 -5.40 -3.43
N ALA A 22 -5.42 -4.72 -3.18
CA ALA A 22 -5.04 -3.52 -3.93
C ALA A 22 -4.79 -3.82 -5.42
N GLN A 23 -4.21 -4.98 -5.75
CA GLN A 23 -4.03 -5.42 -7.13
C GLN A 23 -5.36 -5.71 -7.82
N ALA A 24 -6.29 -6.39 -7.13
CA ALA A 24 -7.63 -6.64 -7.64
C ALA A 24 -8.36 -5.33 -7.95
N ALA A 25 -8.29 -4.36 -7.02
CA ALA A 25 -8.91 -3.05 -7.20
C ALA A 25 -8.33 -2.26 -8.38
N LEU A 26 -7.02 -2.34 -8.60
CA LEU A 26 -6.38 -1.74 -9.75
C LEU A 26 -6.92 -2.32 -11.05
N VAL A 27 -7.06 -3.65 -11.13
CA VAL A 27 -7.59 -4.33 -12.31
C VAL A 27 -9.04 -3.91 -12.57
N GLN A 28 -9.89 -3.89 -11.55
CA GLN A 28 -11.29 -3.46 -11.70
C GLN A 28 -11.42 -2.00 -12.17
N LEU A 29 -10.62 -1.08 -11.60
CA LEU A 29 -10.61 0.33 -12.00
C LEU A 29 -10.08 0.52 -13.43
N GLN A 30 -9.11 -0.29 -13.85
CA GLN A 30 -8.65 -0.29 -15.24
C GLN A 30 -9.74 -0.81 -16.20
N MET A 31 -10.44 -1.88 -15.81
CA MET A 31 -11.57 -2.47 -16.56
C MET A 31 -12.80 -1.55 -16.68
N GLY A 32 -12.88 -0.47 -15.89
CA GLY A 32 -13.93 0.54 -16.00
C GLY A 32 -14.92 0.60 -14.84
N SER A 33 -14.68 -0.12 -13.74
CA SER A 33 -15.46 0.05 -12.51
C SER A 33 -15.30 1.46 -11.95
N LYS A 34 -16.41 2.04 -11.48
CA LYS A 34 -16.47 3.46 -11.06
C LYS A 34 -15.83 3.74 -9.70
N GLY A 35 -15.67 2.72 -8.86
CA GLY A 35 -14.97 2.82 -7.59
C GLY A 35 -15.04 1.52 -6.81
N GLU A 36 -13.98 1.19 -6.09
CA GLU A 36 -13.91 0.02 -5.22
C GLU A 36 -13.59 0.46 -3.80
N SER A 37 -14.41 0.03 -2.84
CA SER A 37 -14.25 0.34 -1.42
C SER A 37 -13.54 -0.82 -0.75
N PHE A 38 -12.32 -0.57 -0.30
CA PHE A 38 -11.50 -1.55 0.40
C PHE A 38 -11.55 -1.32 1.90
N ALA A 39 -12.02 -2.31 2.67
CA ALA A 39 -12.02 -2.26 4.12
C ALA A 39 -10.98 -3.24 4.68
N TYR A 40 -10.01 -2.73 5.45
CA TYR A 40 -9.03 -3.56 6.15
C TYR A 40 -9.15 -3.39 7.66
N ALA A 41 -8.97 -4.51 8.37
CA ALA A 41 -8.94 -4.55 9.83
C ALA A 41 -7.53 -4.19 10.32
N GLN A 42 -7.38 -3.04 10.96
CA GLN A 42 -6.15 -2.63 11.64
C GLN A 42 -6.40 -2.65 13.14
N GLY A 43 -6.01 -3.72 13.83
CA GLY A 43 -5.81 -3.85 15.30
C GLY A 43 -6.95 -3.44 16.25
N ASP A 44 -7.44 -2.22 16.12
CA ASP A 44 -8.43 -1.53 16.94
C ASP A 44 -9.57 -0.89 16.10
N GLY A 45 -9.52 -1.00 14.76
CA GLY A 45 -10.57 -0.47 13.89
C GLY A 45 -10.50 -0.92 12.43
N SER A 46 -11.67 -1.08 11.81
CA SER A 46 -11.77 -1.30 10.36
C SER A 46 -11.66 0.05 9.63
N LYS A 47 -10.63 0.23 8.80
CA LYS A 47 -10.53 1.39 7.91
C LYS A 47 -11.07 1.01 6.54
N SER A 48 -12.09 1.73 6.08
CA SER A 48 -12.59 1.64 4.72
C SER A 48 -12.01 2.79 3.88
N VAL A 49 -11.38 2.47 2.76
CA VAL A 49 -10.82 3.42 1.80
C VAL A 49 -11.46 3.15 0.45
N THR A 50 -12.18 4.13 -0.08
CA THR A 50 -12.76 4.06 -1.42
C THR A 50 -11.78 4.61 -2.45
N TYR A 51 -11.38 3.75 -3.39
CA TYR A 51 -10.54 4.13 -4.52
C TYR A 51 -11.40 4.33 -5.77
N THR A 52 -11.14 5.42 -6.47
CA THR A 52 -11.75 5.74 -7.76
C THR A 52 -10.67 5.91 -8.82
N ARG A 53 -11.06 6.05 -10.09
CA ARG A 53 -10.12 6.23 -11.21
C ARG A 53 -9.17 7.42 -11.02
N THR A 54 -9.60 8.48 -10.33
CA THR A 54 -8.74 9.65 -10.00
C THR A 54 -7.66 9.31 -8.97
N SER A 55 -7.89 8.29 -8.14
CA SER A 55 -6.94 7.81 -7.13
C SER A 55 -5.97 6.73 -7.63
N LEU A 56 -6.00 6.36 -8.93
CA LEU A 56 -5.06 5.40 -9.52
C LEU A 56 -3.57 5.67 -9.19
N PRO A 57 -3.06 6.91 -9.22
CA PRO A 57 -1.68 7.20 -8.82
C PRO A 57 -1.42 6.91 -7.34
N GLN A 58 -2.40 7.16 -6.47
CA GLN A 58 -2.29 6.88 -5.05
C GLN A 58 -2.34 5.37 -4.77
N LEU A 59 -3.18 4.63 -5.51
CA LEU A 59 -3.28 3.17 -5.41
C LEU A 59 -1.98 2.48 -5.85
N THR A 60 -1.37 2.92 -6.96
CA THR A 60 -0.09 2.37 -7.41
C THR A 60 1.06 2.68 -6.45
N MET A 61 1.06 3.86 -5.81
CA MET A 61 1.99 4.18 -4.74
C MET A 61 1.80 3.30 -3.50
N LEU A 62 0.56 3.00 -3.11
CA LEU A 62 0.26 2.08 -2.02
C LEU A 62 0.79 0.67 -2.30
N ILE A 63 0.54 0.14 -3.50
CA ILE A 63 1.04 -1.18 -3.92
C ILE A 63 2.56 -1.24 -3.79
N ARG A 64 3.26 -0.19 -4.25
CA ARG A 64 4.71 -0.11 -4.14
C ARG A 64 5.19 -0.06 -2.70
N GLN A 65 4.49 0.66 -1.81
CA GLN A 65 4.81 0.70 -0.38
C GLN A 65 4.59 -0.66 0.28
N LEU A 66 3.51 -1.38 -0.03
CA LEU A 66 3.24 -2.73 0.45
C LEU A 66 4.33 -3.71 -0.01
N GLN A 67 4.70 -3.66 -1.29
CA GLN A 67 5.79 -4.47 -1.83
C GLN A 67 7.14 -4.16 -1.18
N GLN A 68 7.42 -2.89 -0.85
CA GLN A 68 8.63 -2.52 -0.11
C GLN A 68 8.60 -3.03 1.34
N ALA A 69 7.45 -2.95 2.02
CA ALA A 69 7.30 -3.47 3.38
C ALA A 69 7.42 -5.00 3.44
N LEU A 70 6.98 -5.70 2.39
CA LEU A 70 7.18 -7.14 2.22
C LEU A 70 8.59 -7.51 1.74
N GLY A 71 9.46 -6.53 1.44
CA GLY A 71 10.81 -6.76 0.91
C GLY A 71 10.86 -7.28 -0.53
N MET A 72 9.73 -7.25 -1.26
CA MET A 72 9.65 -7.70 -2.66
C MET A 72 10.36 -6.75 -3.62
N ILE A 73 10.34 -5.45 -3.33
CA ILE A 73 11.04 -4.43 -4.13
C ILE A 73 12.18 -3.83 -3.30
N PRO A 74 13.40 -3.72 -3.85
CA PRO A 74 14.47 -3.02 -3.17
C PRO A 74 14.06 -1.56 -2.94
N GLN A 75 14.04 -1.13 -1.67
CA GLN A 75 14.01 0.30 -1.37
C GLN A 75 15.25 0.93 -2.02
N ALA A 76 15.06 2.03 -2.76
CA ALA A 76 16.16 2.75 -3.37
C ALA A 76 17.19 3.06 -2.26
N ARG A 77 18.39 2.48 -2.37
CA ARG A 77 19.44 2.66 -1.37
C ARG A 77 19.76 4.15 -1.30
N ARG A 78 19.70 4.73 -0.10
CA ARG A 78 20.13 6.12 0.10
C ARG A 78 21.59 6.23 -0.31
N PRO A 79 21.99 7.30 -1.03
CA PRO A 79 23.39 7.49 -1.41
C PRO A 79 24.25 7.56 -0.14
N ILE A 80 25.33 6.79 -0.11
CA ILE A 80 26.34 6.85 0.96
C ILE A 80 27.00 8.23 0.87
N ARG A 81 26.70 9.10 1.84
CA ARG A 81 27.41 10.38 1.98
C ARG A 81 28.72 10.11 2.70
N VAL A 82 29.80 9.98 1.95
CA VAL A 82 31.15 10.10 2.51
C VAL A 82 31.31 11.53 3.02
N ARG A 83 31.52 11.70 4.32
CA ARG A 83 31.98 12.95 4.93
C ARG A 83 33.49 12.84 5.05
N PHE A 84 34.20 13.77 4.44
CA PHE A 84 35.63 14.02 4.62
C PHE A 84 35.82 15.13 5.65
#